data_AF-A0A945VUA0-F1
#
_entry.id   AF-A0A945VUA0-F1
#
_cell.length_a   1.000
_cell.length_b   1.000
_cell.length_c   1.000
_cell.angle_alpha   90.00
_cell.angle_beta   90.00
_cell.angle_gamma   90.00
#
_symmetry.space_group_name_H-M   'P 1'
#
loop_
_entity.id
_entity.type
_entity.pdbx_description
1 polymer ?
#
loop_
_entity_poly.entity_id
_entity_poly.type
_entity_poly.pdbx_seq_one_letter_code
_entity_poly.pdbx_strand_id
1 'polypeptide(L)'
;MTDSKHQKFLLFFYSDYESLGMEYISSVLKTNNIKTSLIYKNIQDFYDSGSAKLINYQQLASEICNLNPDVLGLSLLTDTFQVNMA
;
A
#
# COMPACT_ATOMS: atom_id res chain seq x y z
N MET A 1 -23.95 -25.20 -9.61
CA MET A 1 -22.49 -25.25 -9.59
C MET A 1 -22.03 -24.13 -8.68
N THR A 2 -21.47 -24.46 -7.52
CA THR A 2 -20.99 -23.47 -6.54
C THR A 2 -19.77 -22.77 -7.09
N ASP A 3 -19.89 -21.46 -7.37
CA ASP A 3 -18.75 -20.57 -7.60
C ASP A 3 -17.67 -20.86 -6.56
N SER A 4 -16.47 -21.22 -7.01
CA SER A 4 -15.32 -21.28 -6.12
C SER A 4 -15.18 -19.90 -5.50
N LYS A 5 -15.44 -19.74 -4.20
CA LYS A 5 -15.34 -18.47 -3.47
C LYS A 5 -13.94 -17.90 -3.70
N HIS A 6 -13.81 -16.98 -4.65
CA HIS A 6 -12.58 -16.25 -4.87
C HIS A 6 -12.22 -15.58 -3.54
N GLN A 7 -11.05 -15.93 -3.00
CA GLN A 7 -10.60 -15.34 -1.75
C GLN A 7 -10.29 -13.87 -2.03
N LYS A 8 -11.06 -12.95 -1.43
CA LYS A 8 -10.83 -11.52 -1.61
C LYS A 8 -9.41 -11.16 -1.22
N PHE A 9 -8.77 -10.28 -1.98
CA PHE A 9 -7.39 -9.85 -1.78
C PHE A 9 -7.33 -8.32 -1.59
N LEU A 10 -6.85 -7.90 -0.41
CA LEU A 10 -6.53 -6.51 -0.10
C LEU A 10 -5.01 -6.32 -0.11
N LEU A 11 -4.54 -5.37 -0.92
CA LEU A 11 -3.14 -4.95 -0.92
C LEU A 11 -3.01 -3.63 -0.17
N PHE A 12 -2.19 -3.60 0.89
CA PHE A 12 -1.80 -2.37 1.54
C PHE A 12 -0.55 -1.80 0.88
N PHE A 13 -0.60 -0.53 0.50
CA PHE A 13 0.54 0.26 0.09
C PHE A 13 0.79 1.35 1.13
N TYR A 14 2.04 1.50 1.54
CA TYR A 14 2.42 2.49 2.54
C TYR A 14 3.85 2.99 2.34
N SER A 15 4.07 4.22 2.77
CA SER A 15 5.34 4.91 2.62
C SER A 15 6.01 5.36 3.92
N ASP A 16 5.28 5.30 5.03
CA ASP A 16 5.83 5.58 6.35
C ASP A 16 6.56 4.35 6.92
N TYR A 17 7.51 4.58 7.82
CA TYR A 17 8.24 3.49 8.50
C TYR A 17 7.35 2.60 9.39
N GLU A 18 6.13 3.05 9.67
CA GLU A 18 5.25 2.47 10.66
C GLU A 18 4.17 1.59 10.00
N SER A 19 4.17 0.30 10.34
CA SER A 19 3.32 -0.74 9.74
C SER A 19 2.26 -1.29 10.70
N LEU A 20 2.32 -0.99 12.00
CA LEU A 20 1.54 -1.69 13.03
C LEU A 20 0.03 -1.62 12.79
N GLY A 21 -0.49 -0.47 12.37
CA GLY A 21 -1.91 -0.31 12.07
C GLY A 21 -2.39 -1.23 10.94
N MET A 22 -1.61 -1.32 9.85
CA MET A 22 -1.93 -2.22 8.73
C MET A 22 -1.77 -3.68 9.10
N GLU A 23 -0.77 -4.02 9.92
CA GLU A 23 -0.57 -5.39 10.41
C GLU A 23 -1.74 -5.85 11.29
N TYR A 24 -2.27 -4.95 12.13
CA TYR A 24 -3.48 -5.20 12.90
C TYR A 24 -4.69 -5.47 11.99
N ILE A 25 -4.96 -4.59 11.02
CA ILE A 25 -6.07 -4.77 10.07
C ILE A 25 -5.89 -6.06 9.26
N SER A 26 -4.67 -6.32 8.79
CA SER A 26 -4.29 -7.54 8.07
C SER A 26 -4.60 -8.80 8.88
N SER A 27 -4.28 -8.79 10.18
CA SER A 27 -4.57 -9.91 11.08
C SER A 27 -6.07 -10.14 11.23
N VAL A 28 -6.86 -9.09 11.43
CA VAL A 28 -8.33 -9.18 11.52
C VAL A 28 -8.94 -9.69 10.20
N LEU A 29 -8.47 -9.22 9.05
CA LEU A 29 -8.98 -9.63 7.74
C LEU A 29 -8.68 -11.10 7.41
N LYS A 30 -7.49 -11.59 7.79
CA LYS A 30 -7.13 -13.01 7.63
C LYS A 30 -8.09 -13.93 8.36
N THR A 31 -8.58 -13.54 9.55
CA THR A 31 -9.60 -14.33 10.27
C THR A 31 -10.95 -14.41 9.53
N ASN A 32 -11.19 -13.51 8.57
CA ASN A 32 -12.38 -13.46 7.74
C ASN A 32 -12.14 -14.04 6.33
N ASN A 33 -11.09 -14.85 6.16
CA ASN A 33 -10.72 -15.45 4.88
C ASN A 33 -10.48 -14.41 3.77
N ILE A 34 -9.88 -13.27 4.12
CA ILE A 34 -9.42 -12.25 3.17
C ILE A 34 -7.90 -12.34 3.11
N LYS A 35 -7.34 -12.52 1.90
CA LYS A 35 -5.91 -12.45 1.65
C LYS A 35 -5.45 -11.02 1.81
N THR A 36 -4.30 -10.83 2.45
CA THR A 36 -3.68 -9.51 2.58
C THR A 36 -2.20 -9.57 2.25
N SER A 37 -1.70 -8.50 1.64
CA SER A 37 -0.27 -8.26 1.38
C SER A 37 0.05 -6.81 1.71
N LEU A 38 1.30 -6.56 2.10
CA LEU A 38 1.79 -5.22 2.44
C LEU A 38 2.97 -4.89 1.51
N ILE A 39 2.94 -3.72 0.88
CA ILE A 39 4.05 -3.15 0.09
C ILE A 39 4.50 -1.89 0.80
N TYR A 40 5.73 -1.94 1.30
CA TYR A 40 6.45 -0.77 1.76
C TYR A 40 7.25 -0.17 0.62
N LYS A 41 7.12 1.14 0.40
CA LYS A 41 8.10 1.90 -0.37
C LYS A 41 8.53 3.10 0.45
N ASN A 42 9.78 3.14 0.84
CA ASN A 42 10.34 4.29 1.54
C ASN A 42 10.37 5.50 0.59
N ILE A 43 9.37 6.37 0.69
CA ILE A 43 9.28 7.62 -0.08
C ILE A 43 10.02 8.70 0.72
N GLN A 44 11.35 8.62 0.75
CA GLN A 44 12.22 9.64 1.38
C GLN A 44 12.34 10.91 0.52
N ASP A 45 11.84 10.87 -0.71
CA ASP A 45 12.20 11.80 -1.78
C ASP A 45 11.39 13.11 -1.82
N PHE A 46 10.43 13.34 -0.92
CA PHE A 46 9.66 14.60 -0.94
C PHE A 46 10.43 15.81 -0.40
N TYR A 47 11.46 15.61 0.44
CA TYR A 47 12.14 16.71 1.13
C TYR A 47 13.57 17.00 0.64
N ASP A 48 14.18 16.11 -0.14
CA ASP A 48 15.60 16.22 -0.51
C ASP A 48 15.78 16.67 -1.96
N SER A 49 15.71 17.98 -2.19
CA SER A 49 15.67 18.64 -3.50
C SER A 49 16.90 18.46 -4.41
N GLY A 50 17.91 17.69 -4.00
CA GLY A 50 19.13 17.42 -4.79
C GLY A 50 19.35 15.95 -5.17
N SER A 51 18.75 15.02 -4.43
CA SER A 51 19.04 13.57 -4.51
C SER A 51 17.80 12.70 -4.49
N ALA A 52 16.62 13.31 -4.35
CA ALA A 52 15.33 12.65 -4.42
C ALA A 52 15.27 11.71 -5.64
N LYS A 53 15.45 10.42 -5.41
CA LYS A 53 15.32 9.41 -6.45
C LYS A 53 13.88 9.49 -6.90
N LEU A 54 13.64 9.94 -8.12
CA LEU A 54 12.30 9.97 -8.70
C LEU A 54 11.63 8.61 -8.45
N ILE A 55 10.66 8.59 -7.52
CA ILE A 55 9.83 7.42 -7.31
C ILE A 55 9.19 7.13 -8.65
N ASN A 56 9.54 5.98 -9.21
CA ASN A 56 8.97 5.57 -10.47
C ASN A 56 7.55 5.06 -10.20
N TYR A 57 6.61 6.00 -10.11
CA TYR A 57 5.18 5.73 -9.89
C TYR A 57 4.63 4.76 -10.94
N GLN A 58 5.17 4.75 -12.17
CA GLN A 58 4.77 3.81 -13.21
C GLN A 58 5.20 2.37 -12.87
N GLN A 59 6.41 2.18 -12.35
CA GLN A 59 6.88 0.88 -11.89
C GLN A 59 6.05 0.39 -10.70
N LEU A 60 5.75 1.28 -9.75
CA LEU A 60 4.92 0.95 -8.60
C LEU A 60 3.48 0.58 -9.01
N ALA A 61 2.87 1.36 -9.88
CA ALA A 61 1.55 1.07 -10.42
C ALA A 61 1.53 -0.29 -11.13
N SER A 62 2.59 -0.59 -11.87
CA SER A 62 2.76 -1.90 -12.55
C SER A 62 2.89 -3.05 -11.55
N GLU A 63 3.64 -2.88 -10.45
CA GLU A 63 3.75 -3.86 -9.37
C GLU A 63 2.39 -4.13 -8.70
N ILE A 64 1.63 -3.08 -8.40
CA ILE A 64 0.27 -3.18 -7.84
C ILE A 64 -0.67 -3.91 -8.82
N CYS A 65 -0.65 -3.54 -10.10
CA CYS A 65 -1.49 -4.17 -11.12
C CYS A 65 -1.16 -5.66 -11.31
N ASN A 66 0.13 -6.03 -11.29
CA ASN A 66 0.57 -7.43 -11.42
C ASN A 66 0.12 -8.32 -10.26
N LEU A 67 -0.05 -7.73 -9.07
CA LEU A 67 -0.59 -8.44 -7.91
C LEU A 67 -2.10 -8.63 -7.99
N ASN A 68 -2.79 -7.84 -8.83
CA ASN A 68 -4.22 -7.91 -9.10
C ASN A 68 -5.09 -7.96 -7.81
N PRO A 69 -4.97 -6.97 -6.90
CA PRO A 69 -5.82 -6.91 -5.72
C PRO A 69 -7.26 -6.52 -6.05
N ASP A 70 -8.21 -7.07 -5.29
CA ASP A 70 -9.61 -6.63 -5.34
C ASP A 70 -9.78 -5.23 -4.73
N VAL A 71 -8.95 -4.91 -3.73
CA VAL A 71 -8.95 -3.63 -3.04
C VAL A 71 -7.51 -3.17 -2.82
N LEU A 72 -7.25 -1.90 -3.08
CA LEU A 72 -5.99 -1.23 -2.72
C LEU A 72 -6.24 -0.35 -1.48
N GLY A 73 -5.52 -0.60 -0.40
CA GLY A 73 -5.50 0.23 0.80
C GLY A 73 -4.26 1.11 0.82
N LEU A 74 -4.43 2.42 1.01
CA LEU A 74 -3.34 3.37 1.17
C LEU A 74 -3.24 3.76 2.64
N SER A 75 -2.07 3.59 3.25
CA SER A 75 -1.82 3.96 4.65
C SER A 75 -0.79 5.09 4.72
N LEU A 76 -1.17 6.15 5.43
CA LEU A 76 -0.37 7.34 5.67
C LEU A 76 -0.53 7.73 7.14
N LEU A 77 0.57 8.04 7.81
CA LEU A 77 0.64 8.39 9.23
C LEU A 77 1.22 9.78 9.44
N THR A 78 2.23 10.16 8.66
CA THR A 78 2.80 11.50 8.74
C THR A 78 2.07 12.45 7.78
N ASP A 79 1.96 13.73 8.15
CA ASP A 79 1.43 14.82 7.31
C ASP A 79 2.32 15.14 6.09
N THR A 80 3.07 14.16 5.57
CA THR A 80 3.94 14.29 4.39
C THR A 80 3.19 14.76 3.14
N PHE A 81 1.87 14.65 3.09
CA PHE A 81 1.02 15.19 2.03
C PHE A 81 0.47 16.61 2.28
N GLN A 82 0.71 17.24 3.43
CA GLN A 82 0.28 18.63 3.68
C GLN A 82 1.20 19.68 3.03
N VAL A 83 2.30 19.28 2.40
CA VAL A 83 3.20 20.20 1.70
C VAL A 83 2.90 20.14 0.20
N ASN A 84 2.17 21.14 -0.31
CA ASN A 84 1.84 21.42 -1.72
C ASN A 84 0.46 20.98 -2.26
N MET A 85 -0.61 21.21 -1.50
CA MET A 85 -1.88 21.68 -2.11
C MET A 85 -2.03 23.20 -1.94
N ALA A 86 -1.02 23.95 -2.37
CA ALA A 86 -1.05 25.41 -2.51
C ALA A 86 -0.82 25.77 -3.98
#